data_AF-A0A958AI33-F1
#
_entry.id   AF-A0A958AI33-F1
#
_cell.length_a   1.000
_cell.length_b   1.000
_cell.length_c   1.000
_cell.angle_alpha   90.00
_cell.angle_beta   90.00
_cell.angle_gamma   90.00
#
_symmetry.space_group_name_H-M   'P 1'
#
loop_
_entity.id
_entity.type
_entity.pdbx_description
1 polymer ?
#
loop_
_entity_poly.entity_id
_entity_poly.type
_entity_poly.pdbx_seq_one_letter_code
_entity_poly.pdbx_strand_id
1 'polypeptide(L)' 'MKAIVYTHYGSPDELQFKEVAQPTPKDKEVLIEVHAAAVNAGDWHLLRGQPFLMRLGTGLRKPKHPILGA' A
#
# COMPACT_ATOMS: atom_id res chain seq x y z
N MET A 1 9.68 -8.77 6.95
CA MET A 1 9.39 -7.47 7.60
C MET A 1 7.92 -7.38 7.99
N LYS A 2 7.55 -6.52 8.93
CA LYS A 2 6.14 -6.27 9.29
C LYS A 2 5.57 -5.14 8.42
N ALA A 3 4.33 -5.25 7.98
CA ALA A 3 3.67 -4.27 7.13
C ALA A 3 2.16 -4.21 7.40
N ILE A 4 1.56 -3.06 7.10
CA ILE A 4 0.11 -2.90 6.98
C ILE A 4 -0.28 -3.24 5.55
N VAL A 5 -1.17 -4.22 5.38
CA VAL A 5 -1.56 -4.73 4.07
C VAL A 5 -3.08 -4.65 3.85
N TYR A 6 -3.47 -4.57 2.59
CA TYR A 6 -4.86 -4.60 2.15
C TYR A 6 -4.98 -5.33 0.81
N THR A 7 -6.05 -6.11 0.63
CA THR A 7 -6.26 -6.92 -0.58
C THR A 7 -7.50 -6.53 -1.35
N HIS A 8 -8.34 -5.67 -0.78
CA HIS A 8 -9.54 -5.11 -1.38
C HIS A 8 -9.57 -3.61 -1.08
N TYR A 9 -10.21 -2.85 -1.98
CA TYR A 9 -10.52 -1.47 -1.68
C TYR A 9 -11.63 -1.42 -0.63
N GLY A 10 -11.51 -0.56 0.37
CA GLY A 10 -12.47 -0.56 1.47
C GLY A 10 -12.20 0.46 2.56
N SER A 11 -12.75 0.21 3.75
CA SER A 11 -12.51 1.02 4.94
C SER A 11 -11.16 0.68 5.58
N PRO A 12 -10.69 1.47 6.55
CA PRO A 12 -9.51 1.13 7.35
C PRO A 12 -9.61 -0.22 8.08
N ASP A 13 -10.82 -0.76 8.28
CA ASP A 13 -11.02 -2.06 8.93
C ASP A 13 -10.52 -3.24 8.09
N GLU A 14 -10.32 -3.03 6.78
CA GLU A 14 -9.72 -4.01 5.87
C GLU A 14 -8.18 -4.08 6.01
N LEU A 15 -7.57 -3.15 6.76
CA LEU A 15 -6.13 -3.12 6.98
C LEU A 15 -5.69 -4.24 7.92
N GLN A 16 -4.64 -4.95 7.52
CA GLN A 16 -4.14 -6.10 8.26
C GLN A 16 -2.67 -5.90 8.60
N PHE A 17 -2.31 -6.06 9.86
CA PHE A 17 -0.90 -6.12 10.27
C PHE A 17 -0.36 -7.52 10.03
N LYS A 18 0.61 -7.65 9.11
CA LYS A 18 1.16 -8.95 8.69
C LYS A 18 2.68 -8.94 8.60
N GLU A 19 3.25 -10.12 8.78
CA GLU A 19 4.63 -10.39 8.34
C GLU A 19 4.62 -10.70 6.84
N VAL A 20 5.54 -10.06 6.12
CA VAL A 20 5.73 -10.20 4.67
C VAL A 20 7.21 -10.42 4.37
N ALA A 21 7.51 -10.95 3.18
CA ALA A 21 8.88 -11.11 2.71
C ALA A 21 9.61 -9.76 2.72
N GLN A 22 10.87 -9.75 3.17
CA GLN A 22 11.72 -8.56 3.09
C GLN A 22 12.12 -8.36 1.62
N PRO A 23 11.99 -7.15 1.06
CA PRO A 23 12.39 -6.89 -0.32
C PRO A 23 13.92 -6.94 -0.44
N THR A 24 14.38 -7.49 -1.57
CA THR A 24 15.80 -7.49 -1.96
C THR A 24 16.00 -6.41 -3.02
N PRO A 25 16.81 -5.37 -2.76
CA PRO A 25 17.07 -4.31 -3.75
C PRO A 25 17.87 -4.84 -4.93
N LYS A 26 17.61 -4.29 -6.13
CA LYS A 26 18.42 -4.51 -7.34
C LYS A 26 19.62 -3.55 -7.40
N ASP A 27 20.45 -3.67 -8.44
CA ASP A 27 21.71 -2.94 -8.65
C ASP A 27 21.64 -1.40 -8.50
N LYS A 28 20.46 -0.79 -8.64
CA LYS A 28 20.24 0.67 -8.52
C LYS A 28 19.15 1.05 -7.53
N GLU A 29 18.86 0.17 -6.58
CA GLU A 29 17.87 0.38 -5.53
C GLU A 29 18.57 0.34 -4.17
N VAL A 30 17.96 0.97 -3.17
CA VAL A 30 18.40 0.91 -1.78
C VAL A 30 17.30 0.30 -0.93
N LEU A 31 17.69 -0.46 0.08
CA LEU A 31 16.75 -0.96 1.08
C LEU A 31 16.70 0.01 2.26
N ILE A 32 15.51 0.52 2.54
CA ILE A 32 15.28 1.48 3.63
C ILE A 32 14.61 0.76 4.80
N GLU A 33 15.16 0.91 6.00
CA GLU A 33 14.50 0.54 7.24
C GLU A 33 13.58 1.69 7.68
N VAL A 34 12.27 1.47 7.60
CA VAL A 34 11.27 2.48 7.92
C VAL A 34 11.03 2.52 9.43
N HIS A 35 11.45 3.61 10.09
CA HIS A 35 11.20 3.86 11.51
C HIS A 35 9.88 4.59 11.79
N ALA A 36 9.42 5.41 10.84
CA ALA A 36 8.19 6.17 10.95
C ALA A 36 7.59 6.43 9.56
N ALA A 37 6.25 6.51 9.49
CA ALA A 37 5.50 6.90 8.30
C ALA A 37 4.34 7.81 8.72
N ALA A 38 3.98 8.76 7.87
CA ALA A 38 2.83 9.64 8.07
C ALA A 38 1.61 9.11 7.30
N VAL A 39 0.41 9.43 7.79
CA VAL A 39 -0.85 9.19 7.07
C VAL A 39 -1.25 10.46 6.35
N ASN A 40 -1.47 10.35 5.04
CA ASN A 40 -1.81 11.46 4.15
C ASN A 40 -3.19 11.25 3.54
N ALA A 41 -3.79 12.32 3.02
CA ALA A 41 -5.06 12.23 2.29
C ALA A 41 -4.97 11.28 1.08
N GLY A 42 -3.79 11.19 0.44
CA GLY A 42 -3.52 10.25 -0.65
C GLY A 42 -3.71 8.78 -0.24
N ASP A 43 -3.31 8.40 0.98
CA ASP A 43 -3.47 7.03 1.47
C ASP A 43 -4.94 6.64 1.56
N TRP A 44 -5.82 7.59 1.94
CA TRP A 44 -7.26 7.38 1.98
C TRP A 44 -7.85 7.12 0.59
N HIS A 45 -7.39 7.87 -0.41
CA HIS A 45 -7.77 7.67 -1.80
C HIS A 45 -7.34 6.28 -2.30
N LEU A 46 -6.08 5.90 -2.05
CA LEU A 46 -5.50 4.58 -2.40
C LEU A 46 -6.23 3.42 -1.72
N LEU A 47 -6.55 3.57 -0.43
CA LEU A 47 -7.28 2.57 0.35
C LEU A 47 -8.71 2.33 -0.19
N ARG A 48 -9.44 3.41 -0.51
CA ARG A 48 -10.81 3.30 -1.04
C ARG A 48 -10.88 3.04 -2.55
N GLY A 49 -9.78 3.27 -3.26
CA GLY A 49 -9.78 3.31 -4.72
C GLY A 49 -10.74 4.39 -5.24
N GLN A 50 -10.68 5.59 -4.63
CA GLN A 50 -11.53 6.74 -4.96
C GLN A 50 -10.70 7.98 -5.29
N PRO A 51 -11.06 8.76 -6.32
CA PRO A 51 -12.18 8.57 -7.23
C PRO A 51 -12.00 7.33 -8.14
N PHE A 52 -13.09 6.80 -8.70
CA PHE A 52 -13.06 5.53 -9.45
C PHE A 52 -12.02 5.50 -10.58
N LEU A 53 -11.80 6.64 -11.25
CA LEU A 53 -10.79 6.79 -12.31
C LEU A 53 -9.36 6.45 -11.83
N MET A 54 -9.03 6.65 -10.56
CA MET A 54 -7.72 6.30 -10.01
C MET A 54 -7.43 4.79 -10.10
N ARG A 55 -8.48 3.95 -10.07
CA ARG A 55 -8.37 2.50 -10.21
C ARG A 55 -7.79 2.06 -11.56
N LEU A 56 -7.80 2.92 -12.57
CA LEU A 56 -7.12 2.67 -13.84
C LEU A 56 -5.59 2.49 -13.64
N GLY A 57 -4.99 3.21 -12.68
CA GLY A 57 -3.56 3.10 -12.34
C GLY A 57 -3.27 2.21 -11.13
N THR A 58 -4.18 2.16 -10.16
CA THR A 58 -3.96 1.45 -8.89
C THR A 58 -4.56 0.04 -8.86
N GLY A 59 -5.27 -0.38 -9.91
CA GLY A 59 -5.89 -1.70 -10.08
C GLY A 59 -7.42 -1.64 -10.11
N LEU A 60 -8.06 -2.22 -11.14
CA LEU A 60 -9.50 -2.02 -11.40
C LEU A 60 -10.41 -2.62 -10.31
N ARG A 61 -10.19 -3.89 -9.96
CA ARG A 61 -11.03 -4.63 -9.00
C ARG A 61 -10.49 -4.59 -7.58
N LYS A 62 -9.17 -4.67 -7.46
CA LYS A 62 -8.43 -4.68 -6.20
C LYS A 62 -7.13 -3.89 -6.35
N PRO A 63 -6.51 -3.45 -5.23
CA PRO A 63 -5.22 -2.80 -5.26
C PRO A 63 -4.16 -3.64 -5.98
N LYS A 64 -3.37 -2.99 -6.83
CA LYS A 64 -2.24 -3.59 -7.54
C LYS A 64 -1.08 -3.84 -6.58
N HIS A 65 -0.88 -2.93 -5.62
CA HIS A 65 0.14 -3.03 -4.58
C HIS A 65 -0.58 -3.22 -3.23
N PRO A 66 -0.28 -4.31 -2.49
CA PRO A 66 -1.01 -4.65 -1.27
C PRO A 66 -0.50 -3.91 -0.02
N ILE A 67 0.48 -3.01 -0.14
CA ILE A 67 1.03 -2.20 0.95
C ILE A 67 0.77 -0.74 0.59
N LEU A 68 0.17 0.02 1.52
CA LEU A 68 -0.12 1.44 1.34
C LEU A 68 1.13 2.30 1.52
N GLY A 69 1.13 3.43 0.83
CA GLY A 69 2.15 4.46 0.85
C GLY A 69 2.01 5.32 -0.40
N ALA A 70 1.87 6.64 -0.21
CA ALA A 70 1.84 7.63 -1.28
C ALA A 70 3.25 8.09 -1.68
#